data_AF-A0A7S3QUJ1-F1
#
_entry.id   AF-A0A7S3QUJ1-F1
#
_cell.length_a   1.000
_cell.length_b   1.000
_cell.length_c   1.000
_cell.angle_alpha   90.00
_cell.angle_beta   90.00
_cell.angle_gamma   90.00
#
_symmetry.space_group_name_H-M   'P 1'
#
loop_
_entity.id
_entity.type
_entity.pdbx_description
1 polymer ?
#
loop_
_entity_poly.entity_id
_entity_poly.type
_entity_poly.pdbx_seq_one_letter_code
_entity_poly.pdbx_strand_id
1 'polypeptide(L)'
;GSWSGNKGERGSKKGEMGTRGEEVPQGDGVKLGLLSMVLKMLSRSAGLLSQCEAAPEALAPSCRALQAVGQALSLPLALEQQRQAVASELEGITRQVLASRRPLVQASRIRAPVVREYNPRFEDGFSLGRDYDPDRERAEQRKLKRMVQKERRGALRELRKDATFMADVRDKEKAKVDAERLGNEKRFYNELQSFEANMRSGGQGGMNPHLKKRKK
;
A
#
# COMPACT_ATOMS: atom_id res chain seq x y z
N GLY A 1 -57.54 -51.62 107.09
CA GLY A 1 -57.58 -50.25 106.55
C GLY A 1 -56.50 -50.11 105.50
N SER A 2 -56.90 -49.63 104.32
CA SER A 2 -56.18 -48.76 103.36
C SER A 2 -54.64 -48.82 103.20
N TRP A 3 -54.25 -48.99 101.93
CA TRP A 3 -53.16 -48.31 101.18
C TRP A 3 -51.67 -48.60 101.46
N SER A 4 -50.98 -49.18 100.47
CA SER A 4 -50.05 -48.45 99.54
C SER A 4 -48.90 -49.33 99.02
N GLY A 5 -48.68 -49.32 97.70
CA GLY A 5 -47.34 -49.21 97.12
C GLY A 5 -46.66 -50.43 96.46
N ASN A 6 -46.49 -50.30 95.13
CA ASN A 6 -45.20 -50.34 94.40
C ASN A 6 -44.77 -51.60 93.58
N LYS A 7 -44.54 -51.33 92.27
CA LYS A 7 -43.47 -51.80 91.35
C LYS A 7 -43.31 -53.27 90.91
N GLY A 8 -43.07 -53.40 89.59
CA GLY A 8 -42.11 -54.34 88.97
C GLY A 8 -42.77 -55.40 88.08
N GLU A 9 -42.78 -55.25 86.76
CA GLU A 9 -41.73 -55.60 85.78
C GLU A 9 -41.82 -57.03 85.18
N ARG A 10 -41.60 -57.07 83.86
CA ARG A 10 -41.08 -58.16 83.00
C ARG A 10 -42.04 -59.20 82.42
N GLY A 11 -42.03 -59.28 81.08
CA GLY A 11 -42.35 -60.52 80.38
C GLY A 11 -42.74 -60.46 78.90
N SER A 12 -42.21 -59.54 78.08
CA SER A 12 -42.44 -59.55 76.62
C SER A 12 -41.47 -60.53 75.93
N LYS A 13 -41.99 -61.61 75.34
CA LYS A 13 -41.21 -62.62 74.58
C LYS A 13 -41.39 -62.40 73.07
N LYS A 14 -40.29 -61.95 72.46
CA LYS A 14 -39.70 -62.36 71.16
C LYS A 14 -40.67 -62.84 70.07
N GLY A 15 -40.89 -61.98 69.07
CA GLY A 15 -41.21 -62.35 67.69
C GLY A 15 -40.10 -61.81 66.78
N GLU A 16 -39.55 -62.69 65.96
CA GLU A 16 -38.37 -62.52 65.13
C GLU A 16 -38.52 -61.38 64.10
N MET A 17 -37.54 -60.47 64.05
CA MET A 17 -37.39 -59.50 62.96
C MET A 17 -36.82 -60.23 61.73
N GLY A 18 -37.74 -60.68 60.87
CA GLY A 18 -37.42 -60.96 59.48
C GLY A 18 -37.26 -59.64 58.73
N THR A 19 -36.05 -59.32 58.30
CA THR A 19 -35.76 -58.30 57.30
C THR A 19 -36.53 -58.65 56.02
N ARG A 20 -37.67 -58.00 55.80
CA ARG A 20 -38.33 -58.00 54.49
C ARG A 20 -37.45 -57.20 53.54
N GLY A 21 -36.57 -57.89 52.82
CA GLY A 21 -36.07 -57.39 51.55
C GLY A 21 -37.28 -57.14 50.67
N GLU A 22 -37.48 -55.88 50.29
CA GLU A 22 -38.39 -55.56 49.19
C GLU A 22 -37.86 -56.28 47.95
N GLU A 23 -38.60 -57.29 47.51
CA GLU A 23 -38.36 -57.96 46.23
C GLU A 23 -38.61 -56.94 45.12
N VAL A 24 -37.52 -56.36 44.62
CA VAL A 24 -37.55 -55.49 43.44
C VAL A 24 -38.10 -56.35 42.29
N PRO A 25 -39.21 -55.95 41.64
CA PRO A 25 -39.75 -56.71 40.52
C PRO A 25 -38.66 -56.87 39.46
N GLN A 26 -38.45 -58.09 38.95
CA GLN A 26 -37.30 -58.47 38.11
C GLN A 26 -37.06 -57.54 36.90
N GLY A 27 -38.10 -56.86 36.41
CA GLY A 27 -38.01 -55.87 35.35
C GLY A 27 -37.34 -54.54 35.74
N ASP A 28 -37.37 -54.15 37.01
CA ASP A 28 -36.78 -52.88 37.46
C ASP A 28 -35.27 -52.99 37.68
N GLY A 29 -34.77 -54.16 38.09
CA GLY A 29 -33.32 -54.43 38.15
C GLY A 29 -32.63 -54.28 36.78
N VAL A 30 -33.27 -54.77 35.71
CA VAL A 30 -32.74 -54.63 34.34
C VAL A 30 -32.73 -53.16 33.90
N LYS A 31 -33.80 -52.40 34.17
CA LYS A 31 -33.88 -50.96 33.84
C LYS A 31 -32.81 -50.15 34.58
N LEU A 32 -32.62 -50.41 35.87
CA LEU A 32 -31.60 -49.76 36.69
C LEU A 32 -30.18 -50.14 36.21
N GLY A 33 -29.97 -51.40 35.82
CA GLY A 33 -28.73 -51.87 35.20
C GLY A 33 -28.43 -51.15 33.89
N LEU A 34 -29.42 -51.02 33.00
CA LEU A 34 -29.30 -50.27 31.75
C LEU A 34 -28.95 -48.80 32.00
N LEU A 35 -29.61 -48.15 32.96
CA LEU A 35 -29.32 -46.77 33.34
C LEU A 35 -27.87 -46.62 33.83
N SER A 36 -27.40 -47.55 34.67
CA SER A 36 -26.01 -47.56 35.13
C SER A 36 -25.00 -47.70 33.97
N MET A 37 -25.34 -48.50 32.96
CA MET A 37 -24.49 -48.69 31.78
C MET A 37 -24.47 -47.43 30.92
N VAL A 38 -25.62 -46.78 30.73
CA VAL A 38 -25.73 -45.51 30.00
C VAL A 38 -24.92 -44.41 30.70
N LEU A 39 -24.98 -44.31 32.04
CA LEU A 39 -24.17 -43.35 32.79
C LEU A 39 -22.66 -43.57 32.60
N LYS A 40 -22.21 -44.82 32.62
CA LYS A 40 -20.80 -45.16 32.34
C LYS A 40 -20.38 -44.84 30.90
N MET A 41 -21.25 -45.11 29.94
CA MET A 41 -21.02 -44.77 28.53
C MET A 41 -20.96 -43.25 28.32
N LEU A 42 -21.81 -42.49 29.02
CA LEU A 42 -21.80 -41.03 28.98
C LEU A 42 -20.52 -40.43 29.57
N SER A 43 -20.03 -40.96 30.70
CA SER A 43 -18.75 -40.54 31.27
C SER A 43 -17.59 -40.81 30.29
N ARG A 44 -17.57 -41.99 29.66
CA ARG A 44 -16.54 -42.33 28.67
C ARG A 44 -16.60 -41.44 27.42
N SER A 45 -17.80 -41.14 26.90
CA SER A 45 -17.95 -40.27 25.73
C SER A 45 -17.63 -38.81 26.07
N ALA A 46 -17.93 -38.35 27.28
CA ALA A 46 -17.53 -37.03 27.76
C ALA A 46 -16.01 -36.84 27.75
N GLY A 47 -15.27 -37.85 28.19
CA GLY A 47 -13.80 -37.85 28.12
C GLY A 47 -13.27 -37.71 26.70
N LEU A 48 -13.89 -38.38 25.72
CA LEU A 48 -13.52 -38.24 24.30
C LEU A 48 -13.87 -36.87 23.73
N LEU A 49 -15.04 -36.34 24.11
CA LEU A 49 -15.53 -35.05 23.64
C LEU A 49 -14.78 -33.87 24.27
N SER A 50 -14.07 -34.05 25.38
CA SER A 50 -13.27 -33.00 26.03
C SER A 50 -12.22 -32.36 25.12
N GLN A 51 -11.78 -33.06 24.07
CA GLN A 51 -10.80 -32.59 23.09
C GLN A 51 -11.42 -31.78 21.94
N CYS A 52 -12.76 -31.77 21.83
CA CYS A 52 -13.49 -31.11 20.76
C CYS A 52 -13.99 -29.73 21.22
N GLU A 53 -13.83 -28.71 20.39
CA GLU A 53 -14.36 -27.36 20.70
C GLU A 53 -15.90 -27.30 20.73
N ALA A 54 -16.56 -28.28 20.12
CA ALA A 54 -18.02 -28.44 20.08
C ALA A 54 -18.59 -29.26 21.27
N ALA A 55 -17.76 -29.56 22.28
CA ALA A 55 -18.20 -30.25 23.49
C ALA A 55 -19.41 -29.60 24.19
N PRO A 56 -19.49 -28.26 24.38
CA PRO A 56 -20.62 -27.67 25.11
C PRO A 56 -21.95 -27.89 24.40
N GLU A 57 -21.99 -27.81 23.07
CA GLU A 57 -23.21 -28.06 22.30
C GLU A 57 -23.60 -29.54 22.30
N ALA A 58 -22.61 -30.45 22.24
CA ALA A 58 -22.85 -31.89 22.23
C ALA A 58 -23.31 -32.44 23.60
N LEU A 59 -22.76 -31.90 24.71
CA LEU A 59 -23.05 -32.38 26.07
C LEU A 59 -24.27 -31.69 26.71
N ALA A 60 -24.66 -30.50 26.25
CA ALA A 60 -25.83 -29.77 26.75
C ALA A 60 -27.14 -30.58 26.82
N PRO A 61 -27.56 -31.37 25.82
CA PRO A 61 -28.76 -32.20 25.93
C PRO A 61 -28.62 -33.28 27.01
N SER A 62 -27.44 -33.89 27.15
CA SER A 62 -27.17 -34.92 28.14
C SER A 62 -27.21 -34.38 29.57
N CYS A 63 -26.64 -33.19 29.82
CA CYS A 63 -26.74 -32.52 31.12
C CYS A 63 -28.20 -32.25 31.52
N ARG A 64 -29.00 -31.73 30.58
CA ARG A 64 -30.44 -31.48 30.80
C ARG A 64 -31.20 -32.78 31.07
N ALA A 65 -30.92 -33.84 30.32
CA ALA A 65 -31.53 -35.14 30.53
C ALA A 65 -31.21 -35.72 31.93
N LEU A 66 -29.95 -35.60 32.38
CA LEU A 66 -29.55 -36.07 33.72
C LEU A 66 -30.22 -35.27 34.84
N GLN A 67 -30.41 -33.97 34.68
CA GLN A 67 -31.15 -33.14 35.64
C GLN A 67 -32.63 -33.52 35.67
N ALA A 68 -33.26 -33.70 34.51
CA ALA A 68 -34.66 -34.11 34.41
C ALA A 68 -34.90 -35.49 35.04
N VAL A 69 -34.00 -36.45 34.84
CA VAL A 69 -34.07 -37.78 35.46
C VAL A 69 -34.03 -37.69 36.99
N GLY A 70 -33.17 -36.85 37.56
CA GLY A 70 -33.10 -36.65 39.01
C GLY A 70 -34.31 -35.96 39.62
N GLN A 71 -35.06 -35.18 38.82
CA GLN A 71 -36.31 -34.54 39.26
C GLN A 71 -37.53 -35.45 39.12
N ALA A 72 -37.54 -36.29 38.07
CA ALA A 72 -38.70 -37.10 37.72
C ALA A 72 -38.72 -38.48 38.42
N LEU A 73 -37.56 -39.02 38.80
CA LEU A 73 -37.45 -40.39 39.32
C LEU A 73 -36.74 -40.42 40.67
N SER A 74 -37.30 -41.16 41.62
CA SER A 74 -36.62 -41.50 42.88
C SER A 74 -35.67 -42.68 42.65
N LEU A 75 -34.39 -42.39 42.44
CA LEU A 75 -33.36 -43.41 42.22
C LEU A 75 -32.78 -43.94 43.55
N PRO A 76 -32.33 -45.22 43.59
CA PRO A 76 -31.53 -45.73 44.70
C PRO A 76 -30.28 -44.87 44.92
N LEU A 77 -29.88 -44.71 46.19
CA LEU A 77 -28.80 -43.80 46.61
C LEU A 77 -27.51 -43.96 45.78
N ALA A 78 -27.12 -45.20 45.48
CA ALA A 78 -25.92 -45.49 44.70
C ALA A 78 -25.98 -44.98 43.25
N LEU A 79 -27.15 -45.06 42.61
CA LEU A 79 -27.34 -44.57 41.24
C LEU A 79 -27.49 -43.06 41.20
N GLU A 80 -28.10 -42.46 42.23
CA GLU A 80 -28.20 -41.01 42.37
C GLU A 80 -26.80 -40.39 42.54
N GLN A 81 -25.93 -41.01 43.33
CA GLN A 81 -24.52 -40.60 43.45
C GLN A 81 -23.77 -40.72 42.12
N GLN A 82 -23.96 -41.80 41.36
CA GLN A 82 -23.36 -41.96 40.03
C GLN A 82 -23.87 -40.91 39.04
N ARG A 83 -25.17 -40.63 39.03
CA ARG A 83 -25.78 -39.59 38.19
C ARG A 83 -25.19 -38.21 38.50
N GLN A 84 -25.08 -37.87 39.78
CA GLN A 84 -24.52 -36.59 40.23
C GLN A 84 -23.03 -36.47 39.88
N ALA A 85 -22.26 -37.54 40.06
CA ALA A 85 -20.85 -37.57 39.66
C ALA A 85 -20.69 -37.29 38.15
N VAL A 86 -21.43 -38.01 37.30
CA VAL A 86 -21.39 -37.80 35.83
C VAL A 86 -21.89 -36.41 35.45
N ALA A 87 -22.94 -35.90 36.09
CA ALA A 87 -23.42 -34.54 35.83
C ALA A 87 -22.36 -33.48 36.16
N SER A 88 -21.66 -33.63 37.30
CA SER A 88 -20.58 -32.72 37.69
C SER A 88 -19.36 -32.80 36.77
N GLU A 89 -19.04 -33.99 36.25
CA GLU A 89 -17.98 -34.23 35.28
C GLU A 89 -18.29 -33.50 33.96
N LEU A 90 -19.51 -33.67 33.45
CA LEU A 90 -19.97 -33.01 32.22
C LEU A 90 -19.96 -31.49 32.34
N GLU A 91 -20.42 -30.94 33.46
CA GLU A 91 -20.38 -29.50 33.72
C GLU A 91 -18.93 -28.99 33.82
N GLY A 92 -18.04 -29.76 34.44
CA GLY A 92 -16.61 -29.46 34.53
C GLY A 92 -15.96 -29.35 33.15
N ILE A 93 -16.15 -30.37 32.31
CA ILE A 93 -15.65 -30.40 30.92
C ILE A 93 -16.23 -29.24 30.11
N THR A 94 -17.53 -28.99 30.25
CA THR A 94 -18.22 -27.89 29.54
C THR A 94 -17.60 -26.53 29.91
N ARG A 95 -17.39 -26.27 31.21
CA ARG A 95 -16.76 -25.02 31.68
C ARG A 95 -15.31 -24.89 31.20
N GLN A 96 -14.55 -25.98 31.24
CA GLN A 96 -13.17 -26.00 30.76
C GLN A 96 -13.07 -25.69 29.27
N VAL A 97 -13.88 -26.34 28.45
CA VAL A 97 -13.89 -26.11 26.98
C VAL A 97 -14.34 -24.68 26.68
N LEU A 98 -15.39 -24.19 27.34
CA LEU A 98 -15.84 -22.80 27.18
C LEU A 98 -14.76 -21.77 27.55
N ALA A 99 -13.99 -22.01 28.61
CA ALA A 99 -12.89 -21.13 29.02
C ALA A 99 -11.74 -21.11 27.99
N SER A 100 -11.48 -22.25 27.32
CA SER A 100 -10.45 -22.37 26.29
C SER A 100 -10.89 -21.92 24.89
N ARG A 101 -12.20 -21.75 24.68
CA ARG A 101 -12.80 -21.55 23.36
C ARG A 101 -12.34 -20.23 22.74
N ARG A 102 -11.90 -20.30 21.48
CA ARG A 102 -11.56 -19.13 20.67
C ARG A 102 -12.49 -19.06 19.46
N PRO A 103 -12.83 -17.86 18.97
CA PRO A 103 -13.56 -17.74 17.72
C PRO A 103 -12.71 -18.32 16.57
N LEU A 104 -13.36 -19.01 15.63
CA LEU A 104 -12.69 -19.56 14.46
C LEU A 104 -12.22 -18.41 13.55
N VAL A 105 -10.92 -18.11 13.54
CA VAL A 105 -10.33 -17.09 12.66
C VAL A 105 -9.65 -17.78 11.49
N GLN A 106 -10.12 -17.53 10.27
CA GLN A 106 -9.50 -18.00 9.03
C GLN A 106 -8.29 -17.12 8.64
N ALA A 107 -7.37 -16.87 9.57
CA ALA A 107 -6.22 -16.00 9.36
C ALA A 107 -5.34 -16.48 8.19
N SER A 108 -5.30 -17.79 7.95
CA SER A 108 -4.59 -18.40 6.81
C SER A 108 -5.12 -18.00 5.44
N ARG A 109 -6.36 -17.48 5.35
CA ARG A 109 -6.94 -16.96 4.10
C ARG A 109 -6.59 -15.50 3.84
N ILE A 110 -6.18 -14.74 4.86
CA ILE A 110 -5.83 -13.33 4.72
C ILE A 110 -4.31 -13.23 4.56
N ARG A 111 -3.79 -13.68 3.40
CA ARG A 111 -2.44 -13.31 2.98
C ARG A 111 -2.54 -12.03 2.16
N ALA A 112 -2.06 -10.93 2.70
CA ALA A 112 -1.97 -9.69 1.94
C ALA A 112 -1.07 -9.93 0.70
N PRO A 113 -1.50 -9.53 -0.51
CA PRO A 113 -0.66 -9.68 -1.69
C PRO A 113 0.56 -8.77 -1.55
N VAL A 114 1.75 -9.32 -1.84
CA VAL A 114 2.98 -8.53 -1.92
C VAL A 114 2.91 -7.63 -3.15
N VAL A 115 3.39 -6.40 -3.02
CA VAL A 115 3.46 -5.45 -4.14
C VAL A 115 4.41 -6.00 -5.21
N ARG A 116 4.06 -5.83 -6.49
CA ARG A 116 4.92 -6.26 -7.60
C ARG A 116 6.16 -5.37 -7.66
N GLU A 117 7.33 -5.98 -7.52
CA GLU A 117 8.62 -5.32 -7.73
C GLU A 117 9.01 -5.40 -9.21
N TYR A 118 9.58 -4.32 -9.74
CA TYR A 118 10.03 -4.23 -11.14
C TYR A 118 11.52 -3.96 -11.19
N ASN A 119 12.20 -4.61 -12.14
CA ASN A 119 13.63 -4.40 -12.34
C ASN A 119 13.88 -3.07 -13.05
N PRO A 120 14.79 -2.23 -12.54
CA PRO A 120 15.16 -0.99 -13.21
C PRO A 120 15.85 -1.29 -14.54
N ARG A 121 15.53 -0.51 -15.57
CA ARG A 121 16.18 -0.58 -16.88
C ARG A 121 17.27 0.50 -16.96
N PHE A 122 18.52 0.09 -16.95
CA PHE A 122 19.69 0.95 -17.12
C PHE A 122 20.74 0.25 -18.00
N GLU A 123 21.80 0.97 -18.34
CA GLU A 123 22.91 0.47 -19.14
C GLU A 123 24.18 0.41 -18.30
N ASP A 124 24.89 -0.71 -18.38
CA ASP A 124 26.20 -0.85 -17.76
C ASP A 124 27.23 -0.01 -18.54
N GLY A 125 27.79 1.02 -17.88
CA GLY A 125 28.74 1.95 -18.52
C GLY A 125 28.08 3.13 -19.23
N PHE A 126 27.09 3.76 -18.59
CA PHE A 126 26.46 4.98 -19.08
C PHE A 126 27.48 6.12 -19.28
N SER A 127 27.43 6.76 -20.44
CA SER A 127 28.27 7.91 -20.82
C SER A 127 27.42 9.01 -21.44
N LEU A 128 27.64 10.25 -21.00
CA LEU A 128 26.85 11.39 -21.45
C LEU A 128 27.18 11.73 -22.92
N GLY A 129 26.16 11.74 -23.78
CA GLY A 129 26.28 12.09 -25.20
C GLY A 129 26.37 10.92 -26.18
N ARG A 130 26.33 9.67 -25.68
CA ARG A 130 26.19 8.47 -26.51
C ARG A 130 24.71 8.12 -26.72
N ASP A 131 24.37 7.75 -27.95
CA ASP A 131 23.06 7.19 -28.29
C ASP A 131 23.11 5.67 -28.09
N TYR A 132 22.23 5.15 -27.25
CA TYR A 132 22.13 3.72 -26.94
C TYR A 132 20.85 3.09 -27.52
N ASP A 133 20.50 3.48 -28.76
CA ASP A 133 19.40 2.86 -29.50
C ASP A 133 19.76 1.39 -29.81
N PRO A 134 18.89 0.40 -29.50
CA PRO A 134 19.15 -0.99 -29.85
C PRO A 134 19.30 -1.21 -31.36
N ASP A 135 18.64 -0.39 -32.19
CA ASP A 135 18.72 -0.51 -33.65
C ASP A 135 19.85 0.36 -34.21
N ARG A 136 20.88 -0.31 -34.72
CA ARG A 136 22.08 0.35 -35.26
C ARG A 136 21.77 1.25 -36.46
N GLU A 137 20.93 0.80 -37.39
CA GLU A 137 20.58 1.58 -38.59
C GLU A 137 19.89 2.91 -38.23
N ARG A 138 18.99 2.89 -37.23
CA ARG A 138 18.31 4.11 -36.74
C ARG A 138 19.30 5.07 -36.09
N ALA A 139 20.24 4.55 -35.30
CA ALA A 139 21.29 5.36 -34.68
C ALA A 139 22.20 6.02 -35.74
N GLU A 140 22.63 5.26 -36.74
CA GLU A 140 23.47 5.74 -37.83
C GLU A 140 22.77 6.81 -38.68
N GLN A 141 21.51 6.60 -39.05
CA GLN A 141 20.72 7.59 -39.78
C GLN A 141 20.59 8.90 -38.98
N ARG A 142 20.34 8.83 -37.67
CA ARG A 142 20.29 10.02 -36.80
C ARG A 142 21.64 10.71 -36.69
N LYS A 143 22.73 9.94 -36.62
CA LYS A 143 24.10 10.47 -36.60
C LYS A 143 24.41 11.25 -37.88
N LEU A 144 24.12 10.66 -39.05
CA LEU A 144 24.32 11.29 -40.35
C LEU A 144 23.47 12.55 -40.51
N LYS A 145 22.19 12.51 -40.14
CA LYS A 145 21.31 13.69 -40.17
C LYS A 145 21.84 14.83 -39.29
N ARG A 146 22.36 14.53 -38.10
CA ARG A 146 22.99 15.51 -37.21
C ARG A 146 24.23 16.13 -37.84
N MET A 147 25.09 15.33 -38.47
CA MET A 147 26.29 15.81 -39.17
C MET A 147 25.92 16.77 -40.30
N VAL A 148 25.00 16.37 -41.19
CA VAL A 148 24.56 17.21 -42.33
C VAL A 148 23.97 18.54 -41.84
N GLN A 149 23.14 18.52 -40.80
CA GLN A 149 22.57 19.77 -40.26
C GLN A 149 23.65 20.68 -39.65
N LYS A 150 24.64 20.12 -38.95
CA LYS A 150 25.75 20.87 -38.36
C LYS A 150 26.59 21.53 -39.44
N GLU A 151 26.95 20.78 -40.47
CA GLU A 151 27.71 21.27 -41.63
C GLU A 151 26.94 22.32 -42.41
N ARG A 152 25.66 22.06 -42.73
CA ARG A 152 24.80 23.03 -43.41
C ARG A 152 24.69 24.35 -42.65
N ARG A 153 24.53 24.29 -41.32
CA ARG A 153 24.49 25.49 -40.48
C ARG A 153 25.84 26.21 -40.43
N GLY A 154 26.95 25.45 -40.42
CA GLY A 154 28.30 25.99 -40.51
C GLY A 154 28.54 26.74 -41.82
N ALA A 155 28.30 26.07 -42.95
CA ALA A 155 28.44 26.65 -44.27
C ALA A 155 27.58 27.91 -44.46
N LEU A 156 26.32 27.88 -44.01
CA LEU A 156 25.44 29.05 -44.10
C LEU A 156 25.96 30.24 -43.26
N ARG A 157 26.59 30.00 -42.11
CA ARG A 157 27.18 31.07 -41.30
C ARG A 157 28.37 31.71 -42.00
N GLU A 158 29.24 30.92 -42.62
CA GLU A 158 30.38 31.45 -43.37
C GLU A 158 29.92 32.23 -44.61
N LEU A 159 28.97 31.69 -45.39
CA LEU A 159 28.40 32.41 -46.53
C LEU A 159 27.77 33.76 -46.15
N ARG A 160 27.16 33.84 -44.96
CA ARG A 160 26.62 35.12 -44.46
C ARG A 160 27.73 36.11 -44.11
N LYS A 161 28.81 35.66 -43.46
CA LYS A 161 29.97 36.51 -43.15
C LYS A 161 30.63 37.01 -44.43
N ASP A 162 30.80 36.13 -45.42
CA ASP A 162 31.37 36.49 -46.72
C ASP A 162 30.48 37.50 -47.43
N ALA A 163 29.16 37.31 -47.42
CA ALA A 163 28.22 38.26 -48.00
C ALA A 163 28.30 39.64 -47.33
N THR A 164 28.36 39.69 -45.99
CA THR A 164 28.52 40.97 -45.27
C THR A 164 29.86 41.63 -45.58
N PHE A 165 30.94 40.86 -45.64
CA PHE A 165 32.26 41.38 -45.98
C PHE A 165 32.29 41.96 -47.40
N MET A 166 31.72 41.23 -48.37
CA MET A 166 31.65 41.71 -49.76
C MET A 166 30.76 42.95 -49.90
N ALA A 167 29.69 43.06 -49.12
CA ALA A 167 28.85 44.26 -49.08
C ALA A 167 29.66 45.47 -48.57
N ASP A 168 30.36 45.32 -47.43
CA ASP A 168 31.19 46.38 -46.87
C ASP A 168 32.30 46.83 -47.83
N VAL A 169 32.93 45.89 -48.54
CA VAL A 169 33.95 46.22 -49.55
C VAL A 169 33.34 47.01 -50.71
N ARG A 170 32.19 46.56 -51.25
CA ARG A 170 31.48 47.26 -52.33
C ARG A 170 31.05 48.66 -51.91
N ASP A 171 30.57 48.82 -50.69
CA ASP A 171 30.12 50.12 -50.19
C ASP A 171 31.31 51.07 -49.96
N LYS A 172 32.46 50.58 -49.50
CA LYS A 172 33.70 51.35 -49.43
C LYS A 172 34.20 51.78 -50.81
N GLU A 173 34.13 50.91 -51.81
CA GLU A 173 34.50 51.23 -53.19
C GLU A 173 33.59 52.31 -53.78
N LYS A 174 32.26 52.16 -53.63
CA LYS A 174 31.29 53.18 -54.05
C LYS A 174 31.53 54.51 -53.36
N ALA A 175 31.71 54.51 -52.04
CA ALA A 175 31.97 55.72 -51.27
C ALA A 175 33.24 56.45 -51.72
N LYS A 176 34.30 55.71 -52.09
CA LYS A 176 35.52 56.31 -52.67
C LYS A 176 35.23 56.97 -54.03
N VAL A 177 34.56 56.27 -54.94
CA VAL A 177 34.20 56.79 -56.26
C VAL A 177 33.30 58.03 -56.13
N ASP A 178 32.32 57.99 -55.22
CA ASP A 178 31.42 59.12 -54.97
C ASP A 178 32.16 60.31 -54.35
N ALA A 179 33.11 60.07 -53.42
CA ALA A 179 33.95 61.12 -52.85
C ALA A 179 34.86 61.77 -53.91
N GLU A 180 35.42 60.98 -54.83
CA GLU A 180 36.20 61.49 -55.97
C GLU A 180 35.32 62.31 -56.92
N ARG A 181 34.12 61.82 -57.27
CA ARG A 181 33.17 62.55 -58.13
C ARG A 181 32.76 63.89 -57.50
N LEU A 182 32.30 63.87 -56.25
CA LEU A 182 31.91 65.08 -55.51
C LEU A 182 33.09 66.04 -55.31
N GLY A 183 34.30 65.51 -55.12
CA GLY A 183 35.52 66.31 -55.05
C GLY A 183 35.80 67.06 -56.35
N ASN A 184 35.67 66.37 -57.49
CA ASN A 184 35.84 66.96 -58.82
C ASN A 184 34.75 67.99 -59.13
N GLU A 185 33.48 67.68 -58.83
CA GLU A 185 32.37 68.63 -59.00
C GLU A 185 32.58 69.89 -58.15
N LYS A 186 32.95 69.75 -56.88
CA LYS A 186 33.26 70.90 -56.00
C LYS A 186 34.39 71.75 -56.55
N ARG A 187 35.48 71.14 -57.06
CA ARG A 187 36.58 71.87 -57.70
C ARG A 187 36.08 72.66 -58.91
N PHE A 188 35.32 72.02 -59.79
CA PHE A 188 34.74 72.66 -60.98
C PHE A 188 33.82 73.83 -60.63
N TYR A 189 32.91 73.67 -59.66
CA TYR A 189 32.04 74.77 -59.22
C TYR A 189 32.81 75.92 -58.56
N ASN A 190 33.84 75.61 -57.76
CA ASN A 190 34.71 76.64 -57.18
C ASN A 190 35.47 77.41 -58.27
N GLU A 191 35.95 76.73 -59.32
CA GLU A 191 36.57 77.35 -60.48
C GLU A 191 35.57 78.27 -61.20
N LEU A 192 34.35 77.78 -61.50
CA LEU A 192 33.27 78.60 -62.09
C LEU A 192 32.95 79.84 -61.25
N GLN A 193 32.81 79.69 -59.93
CA GLN A 193 32.55 80.81 -59.03
C GLN A 193 33.71 81.81 -59.03
N SER A 194 34.95 81.33 -59.11
CA SER A 194 36.13 82.20 -59.21
C SER A 194 36.13 82.99 -60.53
N PHE A 195 35.73 82.37 -61.65
CA PHE A 195 35.56 83.04 -62.93
C PHE A 195 34.45 84.10 -62.87
N GLU A 196 33.28 83.76 -62.32
CA GLU A 196 32.17 84.70 -62.15
C GLU A 196 32.59 85.90 -61.28
N ALA A 197 33.23 85.65 -60.15
CA ALA A 197 33.75 86.71 -59.27
C ALA A 197 34.75 87.61 -60.00
N ASN A 198 35.66 87.02 -60.79
CA ASN A 198 36.62 87.78 -61.58
C ASN A 198 35.93 88.65 -62.64
N MET A 199 34.95 88.09 -63.37
CA MET A 199 34.14 88.84 -64.34
C MET A 199 33.36 89.98 -63.68
N ARG A 200 32.68 89.71 -62.55
CA ARG A 200 31.91 90.71 -61.79
C ARG A 200 32.80 91.82 -61.24
N SER A 201 34.06 91.52 -60.94
CA SER A 201 35.07 92.50 -60.53
C SER A 201 35.73 93.26 -61.69
N GLY A 202 35.29 93.04 -62.94
CA GLY A 202 35.84 93.72 -64.12
C GLY A 202 37.29 93.32 -64.44
N GLY A 203 37.73 92.12 -64.06
CA GLY A 203 39.09 91.63 -64.27
C GLY A 203 40.13 92.13 -63.26
N GLN A 204 39.71 92.86 -62.21
CA GLN A 204 40.61 93.39 -61.19
C GLN A 204 40.90 92.39 -60.04
N GLY A 205 40.46 91.13 -60.16
CA GLY A 205 40.97 90.01 -59.37
C GLY A 205 40.92 90.18 -57.85
N GLY A 206 39.99 90.98 -57.32
CA GLY A 206 39.90 91.24 -55.88
C GLY A 206 41.10 91.97 -55.28
N MET A 207 41.81 92.79 -56.07
CA MET A 207 42.96 93.58 -55.62
C MET A 207 42.52 94.75 -54.73
N ASN A 208 42.08 94.47 -53.51
CA ASN A 208 41.94 95.48 -52.45
C ASN A 208 42.50 94.94 -51.12
N PRO A 209 43.85 94.97 -50.93
CA PRO A 209 44.54 94.26 -49.85
C PRO A 209 44.21 94.76 -48.44
N HIS A 210 43.51 95.88 -48.29
CA HIS A 210 43.23 96.51 -46.98
C HIS A 210 41.96 96.04 -46.26
N LEU A 211 41.16 95.14 -46.83
CA LEU A 211 39.85 94.74 -46.27
C LEU A 211 39.81 93.38 -45.55
N LYS A 212 40.95 92.77 -45.19
CA LYS A 212 40.94 91.51 -44.41
C LYS A 212 40.40 91.77 -42.99
N LYS A 213 39.09 91.55 -42.80
CA LYS A 213 38.42 91.58 -41.50
C LYS A 213 39.11 90.58 -40.56
N ARG A 214 39.61 91.06 -39.42
CA ARG A 214 40.09 90.23 -38.30
C ARG A 214 38.98 89.27 -37.88
N LYS A 215 39.25 87.97 -37.92
CA LYS A 215 38.36 86.95 -37.31
C LYS A 215 38.34 87.16 -35.79
N LYS A 216 37.14 87.19 -35.22
CA LYS A 216 36.87 87.06 -33.79
C LYS A 216 36.66 85.58 -33.48
#